data_AF-A0A533TMU9-F1
#
_entry.id   AF-A0A533TMU9-F1
#
_cell.length_a   1.000
_cell.length_b   1.000
_cell.length_c   1.000
_cell.angle_alpha   90.00
_cell.angle_beta   90.00
_cell.angle_gamma   90.00
#
_symmetry.space_group_name_H-M   'P 1'
#
loop_
_entity.id
_entity.type
_entity.pdbx_description
1 polymer ?
#
loop_
_entity_poly.entity_id
_entity_poly.type
_entity_poly.pdbx_seq_one_letter_code
_entity_poly.pdbx_strand_id
1 'polypeptide(L)'
;MPEIVPFKGILYNSELRLKASGLICPPYDVISEELQQQLYNSSPFNAIRLELPLESDPYTAAASRIREWLDDGELKGDPVPAIYPYFQTFKDSEGNSHSRSGFFAAMRLHEFAEKKVLPHEKTLSGPKADRLNLFRKTKTNISSIFGLYADEGKVADRLMKAFAETHEPIVDALFQGVKNQMWRITDTQLINQIQNSLLDSTVYIADGHHRYETGVNYRNECAAANPSHTGQEPYNFILVYLANIYDEGLIIFPIHRLVHSLEGFDAASLKQRLQEFFTVTELQDRAALKAFLEGEPSNYVYGVVTSGNVYGISLKTEAAPLVDSSRSEALKSLGLVLLHDLVLGRLLGISQEAMAKQTNLIYVKDDREVFESVESGRVQVGFVVKPTTVEQVLAVSETGEVMPQKSTFFYPKIMTGLLFNPLE
;
A
#
# COMPACT_ATOMS: atom_id res chain seq x y z
N MET A 1 -1.08 -15.87 -14.70
CA MET A 1 -0.52 -14.55 -14.35
C MET A 1 -0.57 -13.56 -15.50
N PRO A 2 -0.65 -12.24 -15.23
CA PRO A 2 -0.14 -11.23 -16.16
C PRO A 2 1.32 -11.56 -16.52
N GLU A 3 1.72 -11.25 -17.74
CA GLU A 3 3.10 -11.47 -18.18
C GLU A 3 4.07 -10.62 -17.34
N ILE A 4 5.06 -11.25 -16.72
CA ILE A 4 6.13 -10.59 -15.96
C ILE A 4 7.40 -10.69 -16.79
N VAL A 5 8.02 -9.56 -17.13
CA VAL A 5 9.23 -9.52 -17.98
C VAL A 5 10.37 -8.75 -17.31
N PRO A 6 11.63 -9.15 -17.55
CA PRO A 6 12.77 -8.29 -17.26
C PRO A 6 12.73 -7.05 -18.14
N PHE A 7 13.28 -5.93 -17.67
CA PHE A 7 13.30 -4.67 -18.41
C PHE A 7 14.58 -3.89 -18.14
N LYS A 8 14.86 -2.90 -18.99
CA LYS A 8 16.00 -2.00 -18.81
C LYS A 8 15.59 -0.87 -17.87
N GLY A 9 15.81 -1.05 -16.57
CA GLY A 9 15.51 -0.02 -15.59
C GLY A 9 16.40 1.22 -15.78
N ILE A 10 15.87 2.38 -15.40
CA ILE A 10 16.65 3.60 -15.20
C ILE A 10 16.99 3.70 -13.72
N LEU A 11 18.27 3.79 -13.38
CA LEU A 11 18.75 3.87 -12.00
C LEU A 11 19.66 5.07 -11.82
N TYR A 12 19.78 5.56 -10.59
CA TYR A 12 20.87 6.47 -10.24
C TYR A 12 22.23 5.85 -10.55
N ASN A 13 23.22 6.65 -10.92
CA ASN A 13 24.57 6.19 -11.20
C ASN A 13 25.22 5.54 -9.95
N SER A 14 26.35 4.85 -10.13
CA SER A 14 26.99 4.11 -9.05
C SER A 14 27.39 4.99 -7.86
N GLU A 15 27.82 6.24 -8.10
CA GLU A 15 28.24 7.15 -7.03
C GLU A 15 27.06 7.63 -6.18
N LEU A 16 25.94 7.97 -6.83
CA LEU A 16 24.72 8.36 -6.16
C LEU A 16 24.10 7.19 -5.39
N ARG A 17 24.13 5.97 -5.94
CA ARG A 17 23.59 4.78 -5.24
C ARG A 17 24.30 4.45 -3.93
N LEU A 18 25.56 4.84 -3.74
CA LEU A 18 26.23 4.75 -2.44
C LEU A 18 25.60 5.65 -1.36
N LYS A 19 24.77 6.62 -1.76
CA LYS A 19 24.04 7.55 -0.90
C LYS A 19 22.52 7.36 -1.02
N ALA A 20 22.07 6.16 -1.40
CA ALA A 20 20.68 5.88 -1.74
C ALA A 20 19.65 6.25 -0.66
N SER A 21 20.03 6.26 0.63
CA SER A 21 19.16 6.74 1.72
C SER A 21 18.63 8.16 1.50
N GLY A 22 19.42 9.04 0.86
CA GLY A 22 19.03 10.41 0.53
C GLY A 22 18.31 10.55 -0.82
N LEU A 23 18.18 9.47 -1.59
CA LEU A 23 17.59 9.47 -2.93
C LEU A 23 16.16 8.93 -2.95
N ILE A 24 15.80 8.10 -1.97
CA ILE A 24 14.51 7.45 -1.93
C ILE A 24 13.46 8.27 -1.17
N CYS A 25 12.19 8.01 -1.49
CA CYS A 25 11.05 8.51 -0.75
C CYS A 25 9.94 7.45 -0.70
N PRO A 26 8.97 7.56 0.22
CA PRO A 26 7.73 6.78 0.17
C PRO A 26 6.93 7.06 -1.12
N PRO A 27 5.85 6.30 -1.41
CA PRO A 27 4.91 6.66 -2.46
C PRO A 27 4.12 7.92 -2.09
N TYR A 28 3.67 8.68 -3.10
CA TYR A 28 3.07 10.01 -2.93
C TYR A 28 1.91 10.09 -1.92
N ASP A 29 1.13 9.02 -1.76
CA ASP A 29 -0.11 8.96 -0.98
C ASP A 29 0.09 8.75 0.53
N VAL A 30 1.35 8.66 0.98
CA VAL A 30 1.71 8.58 2.41
C VAL A 30 2.67 9.69 2.85
N ILE A 31 2.92 10.69 2.02
CA ILE A 31 3.84 11.79 2.29
C ILE A 31 3.05 12.99 2.81
N SER A 32 3.37 13.44 4.03
CA SER A 32 2.85 14.72 4.56
C SER A 32 3.61 15.90 3.94
N GLU A 33 3.01 17.10 3.97
CA GLU A 33 3.68 18.33 3.51
C GLU A 33 5.02 18.56 4.22
N GLU A 34 5.08 18.29 5.52
CA GLU A 34 6.32 18.39 6.30
C GLU A 34 7.37 17.39 5.82
N LEU A 35 6.99 16.12 5.60
CA LEU A 35 7.91 15.11 5.09
C LEU A 35 8.36 15.44 3.66
N GLN A 36 7.47 15.95 2.81
CA GLN A 36 7.79 16.39 1.46
C GLN A 36 8.89 17.45 1.49
N GLN A 37 8.74 18.48 2.33
CA GLN A 37 9.72 19.56 2.46
C GLN A 37 11.07 19.05 3.02
N GLN A 38 11.03 18.16 4.01
CA GLN A 38 12.23 17.50 4.55
C GLN A 38 12.98 16.73 3.46
N LEU A 39 12.27 15.91 2.67
CA LEU A 39 12.85 15.14 1.58
C LEU A 39 13.42 16.05 0.49
N TYR A 40 12.71 17.11 0.13
CA TYR A 40 13.17 18.12 -0.83
C TYR A 40 14.49 18.76 -0.41
N ASN A 41 14.65 19.05 0.87
CA ASN A 41 15.86 19.66 1.43
C ASN A 41 16.99 18.65 1.65
N SER A 42 16.68 17.35 1.71
CA SER A 42 17.67 16.30 2.01
C SER A 42 18.68 16.08 0.88
N SER A 43 18.25 16.21 -0.38
CA SER A 43 19.10 15.99 -1.55
C SER A 43 18.51 16.65 -2.81
N PRO A 44 19.36 17.21 -3.69
CA PRO A 44 18.92 17.67 -5.01
C PRO A 44 18.46 16.51 -5.91
N PHE A 45 18.83 15.27 -5.58
CA PHE A 45 18.50 14.05 -6.31
C PHE A 45 17.50 13.16 -5.57
N ASN A 46 16.78 13.68 -4.57
CA ASN A 46 15.72 12.89 -3.94
C ASN A 46 14.56 12.67 -4.91
N ALA A 47 14.07 11.42 -5.00
CA ALA A 47 13.00 11.03 -5.91
C ALA A 47 11.66 11.72 -5.61
N ILE A 48 11.50 12.37 -4.45
CA ILE A 48 10.36 13.26 -4.16
C ILE A 48 10.19 14.34 -5.24
N ARG A 49 11.30 14.78 -5.85
CA ARG A 49 11.33 15.79 -6.92
C ARG A 49 10.78 15.28 -8.25
N LEU A 50 10.49 13.97 -8.33
CA LEU A 50 9.81 13.31 -9.45
C LEU A 50 8.42 12.83 -9.01
N GLU A 51 8.31 12.23 -7.83
CA GLU A 51 7.10 11.58 -7.32
C GLU A 51 6.02 12.58 -6.87
N LEU A 52 6.43 13.65 -6.17
CA LEU A 52 5.50 14.67 -5.70
C LEU A 52 6.16 16.05 -5.75
N PRO A 53 6.28 16.65 -6.96
CA PRO A 53 7.01 17.90 -7.10
C PRO A 53 6.30 19.10 -6.46
N LEU A 54 7.06 20.06 -5.91
CA LEU A 54 6.56 21.30 -5.26
C LEU A 54 6.36 22.46 -6.25
N GLU A 55 6.89 22.31 -7.47
CA GLU A 55 6.81 23.32 -8.52
C GLU A 55 5.36 23.53 -8.99
N SER A 56 5.06 24.74 -9.47
CA SER A 56 3.72 25.13 -9.92
C SER A 56 3.19 24.31 -11.11
N ASP A 57 4.09 23.90 -12.01
CA ASP A 57 3.86 22.85 -13.01
C ASP A 57 4.67 21.61 -12.64
N PRO A 58 4.13 20.73 -11.76
CA PRO A 58 4.88 19.59 -11.26
C PRO A 58 5.21 18.59 -12.37
N TYR A 59 4.35 18.48 -13.38
CA TYR A 59 4.49 17.50 -14.45
C TYR A 59 5.65 17.84 -15.38
N THR A 60 5.74 19.10 -15.81
CA THR A 60 6.87 19.56 -16.65
C THR A 60 8.17 19.59 -15.85
N ALA A 61 8.11 19.93 -14.56
CA ALA A 61 9.29 19.90 -13.69
C ALA A 61 9.87 18.48 -13.56
N ALA A 62 9.04 17.47 -13.27
CA ALA A 62 9.50 16.08 -13.18
C ALA A 62 10.09 15.58 -14.51
N ALA A 63 9.45 15.88 -15.65
CA ALA A 63 9.93 15.46 -16.97
C ALA A 63 11.26 16.11 -17.35
N SER A 64 11.42 17.41 -17.07
CA SER A 64 12.66 18.14 -17.34
C SER A 64 13.80 17.59 -16.48
N ARG A 65 13.51 17.29 -15.21
CA ARG A 65 14.47 16.73 -14.26
C ARG A 65 14.95 15.33 -14.63
N ILE A 66 14.05 14.44 -15.07
CA ILE A 66 14.45 13.13 -15.59
C ILE A 66 15.41 13.29 -16.77
N ARG A 67 15.12 14.21 -17.69
CA ARG A 67 15.98 14.48 -18.84
C ARG A 67 17.34 15.03 -18.41
N GLU A 68 17.35 16.06 -17.57
CA GLU A 68 18.58 16.66 -17.02
C GLU A 68 19.45 15.59 -16.35
N TRP A 69 18.87 14.78 -15.45
CA TRP A 69 19.62 13.72 -14.77
C TRP A 69 20.11 12.62 -15.72
N LEU A 70 19.42 12.34 -16.82
CA LEU A 70 19.91 11.40 -17.84
C LEU A 70 21.06 12.00 -18.66
N ASP A 71 20.94 13.27 -19.05
CA ASP A 71 21.92 13.99 -19.87
C ASP A 71 23.22 14.23 -19.10
N ASP A 72 23.12 14.63 -17.82
CA ASP A 72 24.24 14.87 -16.91
C ASP A 72 24.82 13.56 -16.32
N GLY A 73 24.10 12.44 -16.48
CA GLY A 73 24.58 11.10 -16.15
C GLY A 73 24.37 10.67 -14.70
N GLU A 74 23.53 11.37 -13.94
CA GLU A 74 23.03 10.98 -12.63
C GLU A 74 22.04 9.82 -12.71
N LEU A 75 21.23 9.75 -13.75
CA LEU A 75 20.43 8.59 -14.12
C LEU A 75 21.06 7.87 -15.31
N LYS A 76 21.02 6.54 -15.28
CA LYS A 76 21.51 5.68 -16.36
C LYS A 76 20.54 4.53 -16.60
N GLY A 77 20.22 4.29 -17.86
CA GLY A 77 19.50 3.09 -18.29
C GLY A 77 20.41 1.86 -18.21
N ASP A 78 19.87 0.75 -17.73
CA ASP A 78 20.58 -0.53 -17.73
C ASP A 78 20.85 -1.02 -19.17
N PRO A 79 22.02 -1.63 -19.42
CA PRO A 79 22.41 -2.05 -20.77
C PRO A 79 21.59 -3.24 -21.28
N VAL A 80 21.13 -4.09 -20.37
CA VAL A 80 20.39 -5.33 -20.64
C VAL A 80 19.16 -5.43 -19.72
N PRO A 81 18.09 -6.12 -20.15
CA PRO A 81 16.94 -6.37 -19.28
C PRO A 81 17.34 -7.14 -18.02
N ALA A 82 16.74 -6.77 -16.89
CA ALA A 82 16.95 -7.40 -15.60
C ALA A 82 15.64 -7.52 -14.81
N ILE A 83 15.66 -8.38 -13.79
CA ILE A 83 14.75 -8.29 -12.64
C ILE A 83 15.55 -7.83 -11.43
N TYR A 84 14.89 -7.16 -10.49
CA TYR A 84 15.58 -6.51 -9.37
C TYR A 84 15.04 -7.04 -8.04
N PRO A 85 15.66 -8.08 -7.44
CA PRO A 85 15.32 -8.49 -6.09
C PRO A 85 15.41 -7.30 -5.15
N TYR A 86 14.40 -7.11 -4.32
CA TYR A 86 14.30 -6.00 -3.41
C TYR A 86 13.79 -6.48 -2.05
N PHE A 87 14.64 -6.38 -1.04
CA PHE A 87 14.37 -6.87 0.30
C PHE A 87 14.27 -5.70 1.28
N GLN A 88 13.32 -5.79 2.20
CA GLN A 88 13.12 -4.81 3.26
C GLN A 88 13.21 -5.47 4.62
N THR A 89 14.14 -5.01 5.45
CA THR A 89 14.28 -5.45 6.84
C THR A 89 13.91 -4.31 7.77
N PHE A 90 13.03 -4.58 8.73
CA PHE A 90 12.47 -3.57 9.62
C PHE A 90 12.15 -4.17 10.99
N LYS A 91 11.87 -3.31 11.97
CA LYS A 91 11.36 -3.74 13.28
C LYS A 91 9.91 -3.32 13.45
N ASP A 92 9.11 -4.17 14.09
CA ASP A 92 7.77 -3.79 14.53
C ASP A 92 7.83 -2.92 15.80
N SER A 93 6.65 -2.52 16.32
CA SER A 93 6.53 -1.73 17.54
C SER A 93 7.04 -2.41 18.81
N GLU A 94 7.21 -3.73 18.78
CA GLU A 94 7.75 -4.54 19.89
C GLU A 94 9.26 -4.76 19.76
N GLY A 95 9.85 -4.34 18.64
CA GLY A 95 11.26 -4.50 18.33
C GLY A 95 11.62 -5.83 17.66
N ASN A 96 10.63 -6.68 17.33
CA ASN A 96 10.88 -7.91 16.58
C ASN A 96 11.32 -7.55 15.16
N SER A 97 12.33 -8.25 14.67
CA SER A 97 12.87 -8.03 13.32
C SER A 97 12.11 -8.83 12.29
N HIS A 98 11.67 -8.16 11.23
CA HIS A 98 10.95 -8.74 10.10
C HIS A 98 11.71 -8.47 8.82
N SER A 99 11.61 -9.38 7.84
CA SER A 99 12.21 -9.19 6.53
C SER A 99 11.25 -9.63 5.44
N ARG A 100 10.87 -8.71 4.56
CA ARG A 100 10.06 -8.99 3.38
C ARG A 100 10.96 -9.08 2.16
N SER A 101 10.77 -10.13 1.37
CA SER A 101 11.45 -10.37 0.10
C SER A 101 10.48 -10.20 -1.06
N GLY A 102 11.01 -9.82 -2.21
CA GLY A 102 10.27 -9.67 -3.44
C GLY A 102 11.18 -9.15 -4.53
N PHE A 103 10.61 -8.73 -5.64
CA PHE A 103 11.38 -8.19 -6.76
C PHE A 103 10.59 -7.22 -7.61
N PHE A 104 11.30 -6.31 -8.25
CA PHE A 104 10.75 -5.48 -9.30
C PHE A 104 10.86 -6.14 -10.68
N ALA A 105 9.80 -5.98 -11.45
CA ALA A 105 9.71 -6.37 -12.85
C ALA A 105 8.75 -5.45 -13.61
N ALA A 106 8.72 -5.58 -14.93
CA ALA A 106 7.67 -4.98 -15.75
C ALA A 106 6.55 -6.00 -15.90
N MET A 107 5.33 -5.64 -15.50
CA MET A 107 4.15 -6.51 -15.57
C MET A 107 3.17 -5.98 -16.60
N ARG A 108 2.68 -6.86 -17.47
CA ARG A 108 1.68 -6.52 -18.46
C ARG A 108 0.41 -6.00 -17.79
N LEU A 109 -0.07 -4.88 -18.29
CA LEU A 109 -1.32 -4.27 -17.86
C LEU A 109 -2.50 -5.01 -18.49
N HIS A 110 -3.45 -5.40 -17.65
CA HIS A 110 -4.71 -6.04 -18.03
C HIS A 110 -5.90 -5.22 -17.51
N GLU A 111 -7.01 -5.25 -18.25
CA GLU A 111 -8.29 -4.80 -17.71
C GLU A 111 -8.71 -5.71 -16.54
N PHE A 112 -9.31 -5.16 -15.49
CA PHE A 112 -9.75 -5.97 -14.35
C PHE A 112 -10.78 -7.05 -14.74
N ALA A 113 -11.53 -6.83 -15.81
CA ALA A 113 -12.47 -7.80 -16.38
C ALA A 113 -11.78 -9.11 -16.81
N GLU A 114 -10.48 -9.08 -17.13
CA GLU A 114 -9.69 -10.25 -17.51
C GLU A 114 -9.30 -11.14 -16.31
N LYS A 115 -9.52 -10.66 -15.07
CA LYS A 115 -9.21 -11.37 -13.81
C LYS A 115 -7.77 -11.88 -13.68
N LYS A 116 -6.82 -11.28 -14.41
CA LYS A 116 -5.38 -11.55 -14.27
C LYS A 116 -4.75 -10.76 -13.12
N VAL A 117 -5.26 -9.55 -12.90
CA VAL A 117 -4.90 -8.67 -11.81
C VAL A 117 -6.18 -8.30 -11.07
N LEU A 118 -6.19 -8.46 -9.74
CA LEU A 118 -7.38 -8.22 -8.92
C LEU A 118 -7.15 -7.06 -7.94
N PRO A 119 -8.06 -6.07 -7.90
CA PRO A 119 -8.05 -5.01 -6.91
C PRO A 119 -8.87 -5.40 -5.67
N HIS A 120 -8.63 -4.71 -4.55
CA HIS A 120 -9.49 -4.74 -3.36
C HIS A 120 -9.90 -3.35 -2.87
N GLU A 121 -9.46 -2.29 -3.54
CA GLU A 121 -9.75 -0.91 -3.16
C GLU A 121 -10.34 -0.13 -4.34
N LYS A 122 -11.26 0.80 -4.04
CA LYS A 122 -11.83 1.73 -5.01
C LYS A 122 -10.89 2.90 -5.26
N THR A 123 -10.66 3.21 -6.52
CA THR A 123 -9.89 4.39 -6.92
C THR A 123 -10.73 5.67 -7.03
N LEU A 124 -10.08 6.80 -6.81
CA LEU A 124 -10.64 8.15 -6.94
C LEU A 124 -10.16 8.81 -8.24
N SER A 125 -11.02 9.64 -8.85
CA SER A 125 -10.73 10.31 -10.11
C SER A 125 -9.57 11.32 -10.02
N GLY A 126 -9.49 12.07 -8.92
CA GLY A 126 -8.44 13.09 -8.70
C GLY A 126 -7.02 12.51 -8.77
N PRO A 127 -6.63 11.57 -7.88
CA PRO A 127 -5.32 10.93 -7.92
C PRO A 127 -5.01 10.26 -9.27
N LYS A 128 -6.00 9.64 -9.94
CA LYS A 128 -5.80 9.06 -11.27
C LYS A 128 -5.45 10.11 -12.33
N ALA A 129 -6.16 11.24 -12.36
CA ALA A 129 -5.90 12.31 -13.31
C ALA A 129 -4.51 12.93 -13.10
N ASP A 130 -4.13 13.15 -11.84
CA ASP A 130 -2.81 13.68 -11.48
C ASP A 130 -1.67 12.75 -11.95
N ARG A 131 -1.76 11.46 -11.61
CA ARG A 131 -0.75 10.47 -12.02
C ARG A 131 -0.69 10.29 -13.54
N LEU A 132 -1.83 10.38 -14.24
CA LEU A 132 -1.88 10.29 -15.69
C LEU A 132 -1.16 11.46 -16.36
N ASN A 133 -1.28 12.68 -15.83
CA ASN A 133 -0.54 13.84 -16.32
C ASN A 133 0.98 13.69 -16.11
N LEU A 134 1.40 13.12 -14.98
CA LEU A 134 2.80 12.70 -14.78
C LEU A 134 3.25 11.73 -15.87
N PHE A 135 2.52 10.62 -16.09
CA PHE A 135 2.88 9.61 -17.10
C PHE A 135 3.00 10.21 -18.50
N ARG A 136 2.06 11.07 -18.91
CA ARG A 136 2.09 11.73 -20.22
C ARG A 136 3.31 12.62 -20.42
N LYS A 137 3.77 13.30 -19.37
CA LYS A 137 4.92 14.22 -19.44
C LYS A 137 6.24 13.52 -19.28
N THR A 138 6.35 12.59 -18.33
CA THR A 138 7.60 11.91 -17.97
C THR A 138 7.85 10.66 -18.79
N LYS A 139 6.79 10.06 -19.34
CA LYS A 139 6.84 8.80 -20.08
C LYS A 139 7.62 7.72 -19.31
N THR A 140 7.42 7.69 -17.99
CA THR A 140 8.19 6.86 -17.07
C THR A 140 7.28 6.44 -15.90
N ASN A 141 7.29 5.17 -15.51
CA ASN A 141 6.77 4.78 -14.19
C ASN A 141 7.79 5.20 -13.12
N ILE A 142 7.48 6.28 -12.42
CA ILE A 142 8.33 6.82 -11.35
C ILE A 142 8.24 5.97 -10.07
N SER A 143 7.05 5.49 -9.74
CA SER A 143 6.83 4.60 -8.60
C SER A 143 6.11 3.32 -9.01
N SER A 144 6.44 2.24 -8.31
CA SER A 144 5.88 0.91 -8.58
C SER A 144 4.49 0.76 -7.98
N ILE A 145 3.68 -0.12 -8.55
CA ILE A 145 2.61 -0.76 -7.78
C ILE A 145 3.18 -1.88 -6.88
N PHE A 146 2.43 -2.30 -5.88
CA PHE A 146 2.76 -3.46 -5.05
C PHE A 146 1.75 -4.58 -5.35
N GLY A 147 2.20 -5.65 -5.99
CA GLY A 147 1.43 -6.85 -6.23
C GLY A 147 1.82 -8.00 -5.30
N LEU A 148 0.85 -8.88 -5.04
CA LEU A 148 1.02 -10.12 -4.31
C LEU A 148 0.74 -11.30 -5.23
N TYR A 149 1.46 -12.40 -5.01
CA TYR A 149 1.20 -13.69 -5.66
C TYR A 149 1.24 -14.82 -4.62
N ALA A 150 0.60 -15.94 -4.95
CA ALA A 150 0.63 -17.14 -4.13
C ALA A 150 1.60 -18.17 -4.72
N ASP A 151 2.66 -18.49 -3.96
CA ASP A 151 3.55 -19.62 -4.21
C ASP A 151 3.95 -20.24 -2.86
N GLU A 152 3.20 -21.25 -2.42
CA GLU A 152 3.48 -21.97 -1.16
C GLU A 152 4.87 -22.63 -1.19
N GLY A 153 5.33 -22.99 -2.39
CA GLY A 153 6.65 -23.57 -2.61
C GLY A 153 7.79 -22.57 -2.39
N LYS A 154 7.53 -21.25 -2.33
CA LYS A 154 8.52 -20.17 -2.14
C LYS A 154 9.71 -20.29 -3.11
N VAL A 155 9.45 -20.69 -4.36
CA VAL A 155 10.49 -20.98 -5.35
C VAL A 155 11.25 -19.71 -5.72
N ALA A 156 10.53 -18.67 -6.15
CA ALA A 156 11.15 -17.36 -6.47
C ALA A 156 11.91 -16.80 -5.27
N ASP A 157 11.30 -16.85 -4.08
CA ASP A 157 11.88 -16.38 -2.83
C ASP A 157 13.24 -17.06 -2.52
N ARG A 158 13.31 -18.39 -2.63
CA ARG A 158 14.55 -19.15 -2.40
C ARG A 158 15.62 -18.82 -3.43
N LEU A 159 15.25 -18.71 -4.71
CA LEU A 159 16.18 -18.37 -5.79
C LEU A 159 16.79 -16.97 -5.58
N MET A 160 15.97 -15.99 -5.22
CA MET A 160 16.43 -14.63 -4.95
C MET A 160 17.30 -14.55 -3.69
N LYS A 161 16.95 -15.28 -2.62
CA LYS A 161 17.75 -15.34 -1.39
C LYS A 161 19.13 -15.94 -1.65
N ALA A 162 19.20 -17.07 -2.37
CA ALA A 162 20.47 -17.69 -2.74
C ALA A 162 21.33 -16.77 -3.62
N PHE A 163 20.71 -16.00 -4.53
CA PHE A 163 21.41 -14.98 -5.30
C PHE A 163 21.98 -13.87 -4.39
N ALA A 164 21.17 -13.34 -3.48
CA ALA A 164 21.54 -12.27 -2.55
C ALA A 164 22.63 -12.68 -1.54
N GLU A 165 22.72 -13.96 -1.17
CA GLU A 165 23.78 -14.48 -0.29
C GLU A 165 25.18 -14.46 -0.93
N THR A 166 25.25 -14.44 -2.26
CA THR A 166 26.50 -14.56 -3.02
C THR A 166 26.85 -13.28 -3.79
N HIS A 167 26.00 -12.25 -3.72
CA HIS A 167 26.16 -10.99 -4.44
C HIS A 167 25.89 -9.79 -3.55
N GLU A 168 26.70 -8.74 -3.69
CA GLU A 168 26.45 -7.47 -3.01
C GLU A 168 25.25 -6.73 -3.61
N PRO A 169 24.42 -6.05 -2.79
CA PRO A 169 23.32 -5.24 -3.29
C PRO A 169 23.86 -4.03 -4.06
N ILE A 170 23.17 -3.67 -5.15
CA ILE A 170 23.47 -2.46 -5.93
C ILE A 170 22.91 -1.19 -5.28
N VAL A 171 22.00 -1.36 -4.30
CA VAL A 171 21.47 -0.31 -3.41
C VAL A 171 21.38 -0.89 -2.01
N ASP A 172 21.97 -0.21 -1.03
CA ASP A 172 21.74 -0.45 0.40
C ASP A 172 21.40 0.89 1.06
N ALA A 173 20.14 1.05 1.49
CA ALA A 173 19.61 2.30 1.99
C ALA A 173 18.86 2.10 3.30
N LEU A 174 19.03 3.02 4.25
CA LEU A 174 18.25 3.08 5.49
C LEU A 174 17.32 4.29 5.44
N PHE A 175 16.02 4.05 5.52
CA PHE A 175 15.02 5.10 5.53
C PHE A 175 13.97 4.83 6.60
N GLN A 176 13.81 5.76 7.55
CA GLN A 176 12.84 5.67 8.65
C GLN A 176 12.87 4.32 9.40
N GLY A 177 14.07 3.77 9.65
CA GLY A 177 14.25 2.51 10.36
C GLY A 177 14.04 1.24 9.52
N VAL A 178 13.75 1.39 8.22
CA VAL A 178 13.66 0.28 7.26
C VAL A 178 14.94 0.21 6.45
N LYS A 179 15.61 -0.93 6.47
CA LYS A 179 16.73 -1.24 5.57
C LYS A 179 16.15 -1.72 4.25
N ASN A 180 16.56 -1.10 3.14
CA ASN A 180 16.07 -1.32 1.79
C ASN A 180 17.26 -1.75 0.94
N GLN A 181 17.30 -3.03 0.54
CA GLN A 181 18.40 -3.59 -0.25
C GLN A 181 17.89 -4.08 -1.60
N MET A 182 18.56 -3.71 -2.68
CA MET A 182 18.17 -4.10 -4.03
C MET A 182 19.35 -4.70 -4.79
N TRP A 183 19.10 -5.77 -5.53
CA TRP A 183 20.04 -6.45 -6.42
C TRP A 183 19.60 -6.32 -7.88
N ARG A 184 20.45 -6.78 -8.80
CA ARG A 184 20.14 -6.82 -10.23
C ARG A 184 20.53 -8.20 -10.77
N ILE A 185 19.54 -8.95 -11.24
CA ILE A 185 19.74 -10.25 -11.88
C ILE A 185 19.62 -10.07 -13.39
N THR A 186 20.68 -10.42 -14.12
CA THR A 186 20.72 -10.43 -15.60
C THR A 186 20.91 -11.83 -16.18
N ASP A 187 21.07 -12.85 -15.33
CA ASP A 187 21.16 -14.25 -15.76
C ASP A 187 19.81 -14.72 -16.28
N THR A 188 19.73 -14.98 -17.59
CA THR A 188 18.52 -15.40 -18.27
C THR A 188 17.95 -16.73 -17.76
N GLN A 189 18.80 -17.66 -17.32
CA GLN A 189 18.32 -18.94 -16.79
C GLN A 189 17.63 -18.74 -15.44
N LEU A 190 18.24 -17.95 -14.55
CA LEU A 190 17.66 -17.62 -13.25
C LEU A 190 16.37 -16.81 -13.39
N ILE A 191 16.35 -15.82 -14.30
CA ILE A 191 15.14 -15.05 -14.61
C ILE A 191 14.02 -15.97 -15.08
N ASN A 192 14.29 -16.88 -16.02
CA ASN A 192 13.29 -17.82 -16.52
C ASN A 192 12.75 -18.74 -15.41
N GLN A 193 13.60 -19.20 -14.48
CA GLN A 193 13.14 -20.00 -13.34
C GLN A 193 12.18 -19.22 -12.43
N ILE A 194 12.50 -17.95 -12.14
CA ILE A 194 11.64 -17.06 -11.35
C ILE A 194 10.32 -16.82 -12.09
N GLN A 195 10.34 -16.47 -13.37
CA GLN A 195 9.12 -16.26 -14.17
C GLN A 195 8.26 -17.52 -14.22
N ASN A 196 8.87 -18.69 -14.45
CA ASN A 196 8.15 -19.97 -14.54
C ASN A 196 7.45 -20.34 -13.24
N SER A 197 8.00 -19.98 -12.08
CA SER A 197 7.35 -20.23 -10.79
C SER A 197 6.05 -19.45 -10.59
N LEU A 198 5.78 -18.45 -11.43
CA LEU A 198 4.65 -17.55 -11.28
C LEU A 198 3.61 -17.65 -12.41
N LEU A 199 3.85 -18.46 -13.45
CA LEU A 199 3.03 -18.47 -14.68
C LEU A 199 1.53 -18.62 -14.44
N ASP A 200 1.15 -19.46 -13.48
CA ASP A 200 -0.25 -19.78 -13.17
C ASP A 200 -0.85 -18.91 -12.05
N SER A 201 -0.07 -18.01 -11.43
CA SER A 201 -0.53 -17.18 -10.31
C SER A 201 -1.46 -16.06 -10.77
N THR A 202 -2.36 -15.63 -9.90
CA THR A 202 -3.08 -14.35 -10.01
C THR A 202 -2.29 -13.27 -9.26
N VAL A 203 -2.29 -12.03 -9.76
CA VAL A 203 -1.71 -10.91 -9.02
C VAL A 203 -2.79 -10.13 -8.29
N TYR A 204 -2.63 -9.97 -6.99
CA TYR A 204 -3.51 -9.16 -6.14
C TYR A 204 -2.81 -7.84 -5.84
N ILE A 205 -3.43 -6.70 -6.13
CA ILE A 205 -2.81 -5.40 -5.87
C ILE A 205 -2.86 -5.12 -4.38
N ALA A 206 -1.74 -5.22 -3.66
CA ALA A 206 -1.63 -4.80 -2.25
C ALA A 206 -1.70 -3.28 -2.10
N ASP A 207 -1.06 -2.55 -3.02
CA ASP A 207 -0.99 -1.09 -2.98
C ASP A 207 -0.79 -0.51 -4.39
N GLY A 208 -1.28 0.70 -4.61
CA GLY A 208 -1.12 1.41 -5.88
C GLY A 208 -2.23 1.16 -6.91
N HIS A 209 -3.47 0.89 -6.49
CA HIS A 209 -4.64 0.74 -7.37
C HIS A 209 -4.82 1.96 -8.30
N HIS A 210 -4.63 3.18 -7.78
CA HIS A 210 -4.64 4.41 -8.59
C HIS A 210 -3.58 4.39 -9.70
N ARG A 211 -2.37 3.92 -9.39
CA ARG A 211 -1.24 3.83 -10.34
C ARG A 211 -1.48 2.75 -11.39
N TYR A 212 -2.06 1.62 -11.00
CA TYR A 212 -2.42 0.55 -11.94
C TYR A 212 -3.46 1.01 -12.96
N GLU A 213 -4.59 1.56 -12.51
CA GLU A 213 -5.62 2.08 -13.42
C GLU A 213 -5.10 3.25 -14.29
N THR A 214 -4.21 4.08 -13.74
CA THR A 214 -3.52 5.11 -14.52
C THR A 214 -2.67 4.51 -15.62
N GLY A 215 -1.93 3.42 -15.33
CA GLY A 215 -1.18 2.66 -16.33
C GLY A 215 -2.07 2.10 -17.43
N VAL A 216 -3.19 1.47 -17.06
CA VAL A 216 -4.19 0.96 -18.02
C VAL A 216 -4.72 2.08 -18.92
N ASN A 217 -5.08 3.23 -18.35
CA ASN A 217 -5.55 4.39 -19.11
C ASN A 217 -4.48 4.91 -20.06
N TYR A 218 -3.24 5.07 -19.58
CA TYR A 218 -2.12 5.54 -20.40
C TYR A 218 -1.79 4.57 -21.54
N ARG A 219 -1.79 3.25 -21.27
CA ARG A 219 -1.64 2.21 -22.29
C ARG A 219 -2.69 2.37 -23.39
N ASN A 220 -3.96 2.57 -23.01
CA ASN A 220 -5.07 2.71 -23.95
C ASN A 220 -4.93 3.98 -24.81
N GLU A 221 -4.49 5.11 -24.21
CA GLU A 221 -4.19 6.34 -24.95
C GLU A 221 -3.07 6.13 -25.97
N CYS A 222 -1.96 5.51 -25.56
CA CYS A 222 -0.82 5.24 -26.43
C CYS A 222 -1.16 4.24 -27.54
N ALA A 223 -1.88 3.17 -27.23
CA ALA A 223 -2.30 2.17 -28.22
C ALA A 223 -3.23 2.79 -29.29
N ALA A 224 -4.17 3.64 -28.88
CA ALA A 224 -5.05 4.35 -29.82
C ALA A 224 -4.29 5.35 -30.71
N ALA A 225 -3.21 5.95 -30.19
CA ALA A 225 -2.38 6.91 -30.92
C ALA A 225 -1.28 6.27 -31.77
N ASN A 226 -1.05 4.96 -31.66
CA ASN A 226 0.02 4.24 -32.36
C ASN A 226 -0.55 3.26 -33.41
N PRO A 227 -0.57 3.62 -34.70
CA PRO A 227 -1.06 2.73 -35.77
C PRO A 227 -0.24 1.44 -35.94
N SER A 228 0.97 1.38 -35.36
CA SER A 228 1.86 0.22 -35.39
C SER A 228 1.88 -0.54 -34.06
N HIS A 229 0.85 -0.36 -33.23
CA HIS A 229 0.72 -1.05 -31.95
C HIS A 229 0.76 -2.58 -32.11
N THR A 230 1.65 -3.22 -31.36
CA THR A 230 1.90 -4.67 -31.34
C THR A 230 1.54 -5.30 -30.00
N GLY A 231 1.34 -4.49 -28.96
CA GLY A 231 1.17 -4.95 -27.59
C GLY A 231 2.49 -5.24 -26.87
N GLN A 232 3.64 -5.04 -27.53
CA GLN A 232 4.98 -5.25 -26.95
C GLN A 232 5.67 -3.94 -26.57
N GLU A 233 5.04 -2.80 -26.85
CA GLU A 233 5.59 -1.50 -26.49
C GLU A 233 5.70 -1.36 -24.96
N PRO A 234 6.69 -0.61 -24.43
CA PRO A 234 6.90 -0.48 -22.99
C PRO A 234 5.68 0.05 -22.22
N TYR A 235 4.85 0.90 -22.84
CA TYR A 235 3.60 1.40 -22.24
C TYR A 235 2.53 0.32 -21.99
N ASN A 236 2.70 -0.91 -22.49
CA ASN A 236 1.85 -2.05 -22.16
C ASN A 236 2.17 -2.69 -20.80
N PHE A 237 3.24 -2.24 -20.16
CA PHE A 237 3.73 -2.77 -18.91
C PHE A 237 3.78 -1.69 -17.84
N ILE A 238 3.69 -2.10 -16.59
CA ILE A 238 3.83 -1.24 -15.42
C ILE A 238 4.94 -1.78 -14.52
N LEU A 239 5.71 -0.86 -13.93
CA LEU A 239 6.62 -1.19 -12.86
C LEU A 239 5.85 -1.76 -11.66
N VAL A 240 6.13 -3.01 -11.31
CA VAL A 240 5.54 -3.68 -10.15
C VAL A 240 6.64 -4.20 -9.24
N TYR A 241 6.42 -4.09 -7.94
CA TYR A 241 7.07 -4.93 -6.94
C TYR A 241 6.16 -6.10 -6.61
N LEU A 242 6.66 -7.33 -6.72
CA LEU A 242 5.93 -8.55 -6.42
C LEU A 242 6.48 -9.19 -5.14
N ALA A 243 5.59 -9.49 -4.19
CA ALA A 243 5.91 -10.30 -3.00
C ALA A 243 4.99 -11.50 -2.89
N ASN A 244 5.50 -12.56 -2.28
CA ASN A 244 4.73 -13.76 -1.99
C ASN A 244 3.81 -13.53 -0.78
N ILE A 245 2.56 -13.99 -0.85
CA ILE A 245 1.63 -13.91 0.30
C ILE A 245 2.11 -14.72 1.51
N TYR A 246 2.94 -15.74 1.28
CA TYR A 246 3.49 -16.59 2.33
C TYR A 246 4.79 -16.04 2.93
N ASP A 247 5.24 -14.86 2.53
CA ASP A 247 6.39 -14.21 3.16
C ASP A 247 5.99 -13.68 4.55
N GLU A 248 6.69 -14.14 5.60
CA GLU A 248 6.42 -13.77 6.99
C GLU A 248 6.68 -12.28 7.27
N GLY A 249 7.50 -11.61 6.44
CA GLY A 249 7.69 -10.17 6.49
C GLY A 249 6.57 -9.36 5.83
N LEU A 250 5.55 -10.00 5.24
CA LEU A 250 4.38 -9.33 4.70
C LEU A 250 3.39 -8.98 5.83
N ILE A 251 3.53 -7.76 6.36
CA ILE A 251 2.69 -7.29 7.46
C ILE A 251 1.66 -6.28 6.98
N ILE A 252 0.42 -6.44 7.44
CA ILE A 252 -0.65 -5.46 7.30
C ILE A 252 -0.89 -4.84 8.68
N PHE A 253 -0.60 -3.55 8.85
CA PHE A 253 -0.94 -2.86 10.09
C PHE A 253 -2.41 -2.45 10.11
N PRO A 254 -3.03 -2.43 11.30
CA PRO A 254 -4.36 -1.87 11.45
C PRO A 254 -4.34 -0.37 11.15
N ILE A 255 -5.50 0.13 10.73
CA ILE A 255 -5.74 1.57 10.64
C ILE A 255 -6.89 1.88 11.59
N HIS A 256 -6.60 2.55 12.69
CA HIS A 256 -7.58 2.94 13.71
C HIS A 256 -8.38 4.16 13.27
N ARG A 257 -9.59 4.33 13.82
CA ARG A 257 -10.50 5.43 13.47
C ARG A 257 -10.65 6.37 14.64
N LEU A 258 -10.37 7.64 14.45
CA LEU A 258 -10.66 8.69 15.41
C LEU A 258 -11.85 9.50 14.92
N VAL A 259 -12.86 9.66 15.75
CA VAL A 259 -14.08 10.39 15.43
C VAL A 259 -14.04 11.75 16.08
N HIS A 260 -14.33 12.80 15.31
CA HIS A 260 -14.38 14.17 15.79
C HIS A 260 -15.54 14.95 15.16
N SER A 261 -15.82 16.11 15.74
CA SER A 261 -16.81 17.07 15.23
C SER A 261 -18.23 16.49 15.05
N LEU A 262 -18.62 15.52 15.88
CA LEU A 262 -19.99 15.05 15.99
C LEU A 262 -20.80 15.93 16.95
N GLU A 263 -21.85 16.56 16.42
CA GLU A 263 -22.78 17.34 17.21
C GLU A 263 -23.55 16.45 18.20
N GLY A 264 -23.67 16.91 19.46
CA GLY A 264 -24.41 16.18 20.48
C GLY A 264 -23.80 14.84 20.89
N PHE A 265 -22.52 14.60 20.62
CA PHE A 265 -21.83 13.38 21.05
C PHE A 265 -21.81 13.27 22.58
N ASP A 266 -22.25 12.11 23.07
CA ASP A 266 -22.16 11.73 24.47
C ASP A 266 -21.63 10.30 24.61
N ALA A 267 -20.56 10.15 25.40
CA ALA A 267 -19.88 8.87 25.59
C ALA A 267 -20.75 7.85 26.33
N ALA A 268 -21.57 8.30 27.29
CA ALA A 268 -22.47 7.41 28.04
C ALA A 268 -23.57 6.85 27.13
N SER A 269 -24.17 7.71 26.31
CA SER A 269 -25.18 7.34 25.30
C SER A 269 -24.60 6.44 24.22
N LEU A 270 -23.33 6.63 23.83
CA LEU A 270 -22.63 5.68 22.95
C LEU A 270 -22.48 4.31 23.63
N LYS A 271 -22.03 4.24 24.88
CA LYS A 271 -21.90 2.98 25.63
C LYS A 271 -23.24 2.22 25.70
N GLN A 272 -24.34 2.90 26.00
CA GLN A 272 -25.67 2.29 26.06
C GLN A 272 -26.08 1.69 24.71
N ARG A 273 -25.93 2.45 23.62
CA ARG A 273 -26.24 1.98 22.26
C ARG A 273 -25.35 0.81 21.83
N LEU A 274 -24.07 0.82 22.21
CA LEU A 274 -23.17 -0.30 21.97
C LEU A 274 -23.62 -1.56 22.70
N GLN A 275 -24.13 -1.44 23.93
CA GLN A 275 -24.59 -2.60 24.72
C GLN A 275 -25.77 -3.34 24.09
N GLU A 276 -26.53 -2.72 23.19
CA GLU A 276 -27.61 -3.38 22.44
C GLU A 276 -27.09 -4.47 21.50
N PHE A 277 -25.90 -4.26 20.91
CA PHE A 277 -25.31 -5.15 19.88
C PHE A 277 -24.07 -5.90 20.38
N PHE A 278 -23.35 -5.33 21.35
CA PHE A 278 -22.04 -5.81 21.81
C PHE A 278 -22.05 -6.14 23.30
N THR A 279 -21.23 -7.11 23.69
CA THR A 279 -20.75 -7.26 25.06
C THR A 279 -19.68 -6.22 25.27
N VAL A 280 -19.89 -5.33 26.25
CA VAL A 280 -18.98 -4.23 26.56
C VAL A 280 -18.22 -4.56 27.83
N THR A 281 -16.90 -4.72 27.71
CA THR A 281 -15.98 -5.00 28.81
C THR A 281 -15.19 -3.74 29.11
N GLU A 282 -15.21 -3.29 30.36
CA GLU A 282 -14.40 -2.16 30.81
C GLU A 282 -12.96 -2.61 31.06
N LEU A 283 -12.00 -1.86 30.51
CA LEU A 283 -10.58 -2.20 30.53
C LEU A 283 -9.81 -1.09 31.21
N GLN A 284 -8.73 -1.45 31.88
CA GLN A 284 -7.95 -0.50 32.68
C GLN A 284 -7.15 0.47 31.81
N ASP A 285 -6.53 -0.03 30.76
CA ASP A 285 -5.57 0.72 29.96
C ASP A 285 -5.41 0.15 28.54
N ARG A 286 -4.46 0.74 27.80
CA ARG A 286 -4.07 0.32 26.46
C ARG A 286 -3.54 -1.12 26.40
N ALA A 287 -2.79 -1.58 27.41
CA ALA A 287 -2.23 -2.92 27.42
C ALA A 287 -3.32 -3.98 27.60
N ALA A 288 -4.28 -3.72 28.50
CA ALA A 288 -5.47 -4.54 28.67
C ALA A 288 -6.33 -4.58 27.39
N LEU A 289 -6.46 -3.45 26.68
CA LEU A 289 -7.14 -3.40 25.39
C LEU A 289 -6.45 -4.26 24.32
N LYS A 290 -5.13 -4.17 24.22
CA LYS A 290 -4.37 -5.02 23.30
C LYS A 290 -4.58 -6.51 23.59
N ALA A 291 -4.43 -6.93 24.84
CA ALA A 291 -4.65 -8.31 25.26
C ALA A 291 -6.09 -8.79 24.99
N PHE A 292 -7.09 -7.92 25.20
CA PHE A 292 -8.48 -8.23 24.88
C PHE A 292 -8.70 -8.50 23.39
N LEU A 293 -8.14 -7.66 22.51
CA LEU A 293 -8.25 -7.84 21.06
C LEU A 293 -7.54 -9.12 20.60
N GLU A 294 -6.33 -9.39 21.10
CA GLU A 294 -5.55 -10.58 20.75
C GLU A 294 -6.19 -11.88 21.23
N GLY A 295 -6.86 -11.87 22.39
CA GLY A 295 -7.52 -13.03 22.98
C GLY A 295 -8.86 -13.41 22.33
N GLU A 296 -9.47 -12.50 21.57
CA GLU A 296 -10.76 -12.75 20.91
C GLU A 296 -10.55 -13.42 19.53
N PRO A 297 -11.19 -14.55 19.20
CA PRO A 297 -11.06 -15.15 17.86
C PRO A 297 -11.91 -14.42 16.80
N SER A 298 -12.92 -13.67 17.23
CA SER A 298 -13.84 -12.96 16.32
C SER A 298 -13.15 -11.80 15.61
N ASN A 299 -13.60 -11.51 14.38
CA ASN A 299 -13.25 -10.28 13.66
C ASN A 299 -14.12 -9.09 14.09
N TYR A 300 -15.26 -9.33 14.74
CA TYR A 300 -16.21 -8.31 15.16
C TYR A 300 -15.95 -7.83 16.59
N VAL A 301 -14.68 -7.51 16.84
CA VAL A 301 -14.16 -7.06 18.13
C VAL A 301 -13.38 -5.77 17.94
N TYR A 302 -13.62 -4.79 18.81
CA TYR A 302 -13.02 -3.46 18.71
C TYR A 302 -12.67 -2.91 20.09
N GLY A 303 -11.69 -2.01 20.13
CA GLY A 303 -11.48 -1.12 21.25
C GLY A 303 -12.23 0.19 21.06
N VAL A 304 -12.80 0.72 22.14
CA VAL A 304 -13.46 2.03 22.16
C VAL A 304 -12.81 2.86 23.26
N VAL A 305 -12.16 3.95 22.87
CA VAL A 305 -11.40 4.84 23.75
C VAL A 305 -12.13 6.18 23.80
N THR A 306 -12.58 6.58 24.99
CA THR A 306 -13.23 7.87 25.24
C THR A 306 -12.51 8.60 26.37
N SER A 307 -12.82 9.87 26.59
CA SER A 307 -12.25 10.62 27.71
C SER A 307 -12.52 9.89 29.04
N GLY A 308 -11.45 9.38 29.64
CA GLY A 308 -11.48 8.69 30.94
C GLY A 308 -11.93 7.23 30.93
N ASN A 309 -12.26 6.62 29.78
CA ASN A 309 -12.68 5.22 29.74
C ASN A 309 -12.12 4.45 28.53
N VAL A 310 -11.79 3.18 28.76
CA VAL A 310 -11.37 2.22 27.73
C VAL A 310 -12.32 1.03 27.77
N TYR A 311 -12.89 0.67 26.62
CA TYR A 311 -13.77 -0.48 26.48
C TYR A 311 -13.27 -1.43 25.42
N GLY A 312 -13.38 -2.73 25.68
CA GLY A 312 -13.39 -3.77 24.66
C GLY A 312 -14.84 -4.13 24.32
N ILE A 313 -15.17 -4.20 23.03
CA ILE A 313 -16.50 -4.60 22.57
C ILE A 313 -16.42 -5.82 21.66
N SER A 314 -17.26 -6.84 21.91
CA SER A 314 -17.37 -8.04 21.07
C SER A 314 -18.84 -8.30 20.70
N LEU A 315 -19.11 -8.60 19.43
CA LEU A 315 -20.49 -8.69 18.92
C LEU A 315 -21.24 -9.87 19.57
N LYS A 316 -22.45 -9.62 20.08
CA LYS A 316 -23.29 -10.64 20.76
C LYS A 316 -24.00 -11.61 19.83
N THR A 317 -24.24 -11.17 18.60
CA THR A 317 -25.11 -11.84 17.63
C THR A 317 -24.36 -12.08 16.33
N GLU A 318 -25.00 -12.77 15.39
CA GLU A 318 -24.44 -12.93 14.05
C GLU A 318 -24.32 -11.56 13.35
N ALA A 319 -23.23 -11.36 12.62
CA ALA A 319 -22.98 -10.11 11.91
C ALA A 319 -23.86 -9.95 10.66
N ALA A 320 -24.22 -11.05 10.00
CA ALA A 320 -24.87 -11.05 8.69
C ALA A 320 -26.16 -10.20 8.62
N PRO A 321 -27.07 -10.18 9.63
CA PRO A 321 -28.27 -9.33 9.62
C PRO A 321 -27.98 -7.84 9.85
N LEU A 322 -26.78 -7.48 10.30
CA LEU A 322 -26.41 -6.12 10.68
C LEU A 322 -25.69 -5.36 9.56
N VAL A 323 -25.25 -6.08 8.53
CA VAL A 323 -24.56 -5.58 7.35
C VAL A 323 -25.45 -5.72 6.12
N ASP A 324 -25.15 -4.98 5.06
CA ASP A 324 -25.91 -5.03 3.81
C ASP A 324 -25.92 -6.46 3.22
N SER A 325 -27.12 -7.02 3.03
CA SER A 325 -27.31 -8.39 2.57
C SER A 325 -26.88 -8.62 1.12
N SER A 326 -26.77 -7.55 0.33
CA SER A 326 -26.32 -7.60 -1.08
C SER A 326 -24.81 -7.84 -1.23
N ARG A 327 -24.02 -7.67 -0.17
CA ARG A 327 -22.57 -7.88 -0.17
C ARG A 327 -22.22 -9.37 -0.18
N SER A 328 -21.04 -9.73 -0.67
CA SER A 328 -20.53 -11.10 -0.54
C SER A 328 -20.26 -11.48 0.91
N GLU A 329 -20.20 -12.78 1.17
CA GLU A 329 -19.77 -13.32 2.46
C GLU A 329 -18.34 -12.88 2.83
N ALA A 330 -17.46 -12.70 1.84
CA ALA A 330 -16.10 -12.20 2.07
C ALA A 330 -16.14 -10.80 2.72
N LEU A 331 -16.93 -9.86 2.18
CA LEU A 331 -17.11 -8.54 2.78
C LEU A 331 -17.82 -8.59 4.13
N LYS A 332 -18.88 -9.40 4.26
CA LYS A 332 -19.62 -9.52 5.53
C LYS A 332 -18.73 -10.01 6.66
N SER A 333 -17.76 -10.87 6.36
CA SER A 333 -16.79 -11.43 7.33
C SER A 333 -15.79 -10.42 7.89
N LEU A 334 -15.65 -9.25 7.26
CA LEU A 334 -14.72 -8.22 7.69
C LEU A 334 -15.27 -7.41 8.86
N GLY A 335 -14.54 -7.36 9.97
CA GLY A 335 -14.87 -6.49 11.11
C GLY A 335 -15.00 -5.02 10.69
N LEU A 336 -14.18 -4.56 9.75
CA LEU A 336 -14.22 -3.17 9.29
C LEU A 336 -15.54 -2.80 8.59
N VAL A 337 -16.17 -3.76 7.90
CA VAL A 337 -17.47 -3.55 7.26
C VAL A 337 -18.54 -3.31 8.33
N LEU A 338 -18.59 -4.17 9.35
CA LEU A 338 -19.55 -4.01 10.46
C LEU A 338 -19.27 -2.74 11.27
N LEU A 339 -18.01 -2.40 11.52
CA LEU A 339 -17.64 -1.15 12.20
C LEU A 339 -18.17 0.08 11.44
N HIS A 340 -17.97 0.13 10.13
CA HIS A 340 -18.42 1.26 9.31
C HIS A 340 -19.96 1.32 9.22
N ASP A 341 -20.64 0.21 8.93
CA ASP A 341 -22.09 0.22 8.72
C ASP A 341 -22.87 0.41 10.03
N LEU A 342 -22.52 -0.36 11.06
CA LEU A 342 -23.24 -0.36 12.32
C LEU A 342 -22.76 0.76 13.22
N VAL A 343 -21.47 0.78 13.58
CA VAL A 343 -20.98 1.68 14.64
C VAL A 343 -20.87 3.11 14.14
N LEU A 344 -20.12 3.35 13.06
CA LEU A 344 -19.92 4.69 12.53
C LEU A 344 -21.20 5.22 11.85
N GLY A 345 -21.85 4.38 11.04
CA GLY A 345 -23.06 4.76 10.30
C GLY A 345 -24.29 4.84 11.20
N ARG A 346 -24.77 3.69 11.68
CA ARG A 346 -26.06 3.62 12.40
C ARG A 346 -26.02 4.21 13.81
N LEU A 347 -24.98 3.92 14.59
CA LEU A 347 -24.91 4.35 16.00
C LEU A 347 -24.41 5.79 16.13
N LEU A 348 -23.40 6.19 15.36
CA LEU A 348 -22.83 7.54 15.42
C LEU A 348 -23.40 8.52 14.38
N GLY A 349 -24.17 8.05 13.40
CA GLY A 349 -24.81 8.91 12.40
C GLY A 349 -23.85 9.50 11.37
N ILE A 350 -22.62 8.98 11.24
CA ILE A 350 -21.67 9.45 10.25
C ILE A 350 -22.13 8.94 8.87
N SER A 351 -22.44 9.84 7.95
CA SER A 351 -22.89 9.45 6.61
C SER A 351 -21.76 8.82 5.80
N GLN A 352 -22.10 7.98 4.82
CA GLN A 352 -21.11 7.40 3.89
C GLN A 352 -20.31 8.49 3.14
N GLU A 353 -20.94 9.61 2.82
CA GLU A 353 -20.26 10.77 2.20
C GLU A 353 -19.24 11.40 3.16
N ALA A 354 -19.61 11.59 4.43
CA ALA A 354 -18.72 12.12 5.46
C ALA A 354 -17.53 11.18 5.70
N MET A 355 -17.74 9.86 5.68
CA MET A 355 -16.65 8.88 5.75
C MET A 355 -15.72 8.98 4.54
N ALA A 356 -16.28 9.03 3.32
CA ALA A 356 -15.51 9.10 2.09
C ALA A 356 -14.70 10.40 1.95
N LYS A 357 -15.21 11.51 2.49
CA LYS A 357 -14.55 12.83 2.54
C LYS A 357 -13.70 13.02 3.80
N GLN A 358 -13.74 12.08 4.74
CA GLN A 358 -13.03 12.14 6.02
C GLN A 358 -13.34 13.39 6.85
N THR A 359 -14.58 13.90 6.79
CA THR A 359 -14.96 15.15 7.49
C THR A 359 -15.12 14.98 9.01
N ASN A 360 -15.36 13.75 9.46
CA ASN A 360 -15.55 13.40 10.88
C ASN A 360 -14.63 12.26 11.33
N LEU A 361 -13.66 11.88 10.49
CA LEU A 361 -12.81 10.72 10.69
C LEU A 361 -11.36 11.08 10.42
N ILE A 362 -10.50 10.75 11.36
CA ILE A 362 -9.05 10.72 11.19
C ILE A 362 -8.61 9.26 11.29
N TYR A 363 -7.64 8.87 10.47
CA TYR A 363 -7.10 7.52 10.41
C TYR A 363 -5.67 7.50 10.90
N VAL A 364 -5.39 6.65 11.90
CA VAL A 364 -4.06 6.54 12.51
C VAL A 364 -3.60 5.08 12.51
N LYS A 365 -2.29 4.85 12.40
CA LYS A 365 -1.72 3.48 12.29
C LYS A 365 -1.24 2.94 13.64
N ASP A 366 -1.04 3.84 14.59
CA ASP A 366 -0.53 3.56 15.92
C ASP A 366 -1.66 3.71 16.92
N ASP A 367 -1.88 2.69 17.74
CA ASP A 367 -2.90 2.74 18.77
C ASP A 367 -2.54 3.77 19.84
N ARG A 368 -1.26 4.11 20.07
CA ARG A 368 -0.84 5.22 20.97
C ARG A 368 -1.47 6.54 20.58
N GLU A 369 -1.48 6.85 19.29
CA GLU A 369 -2.05 8.08 18.76
C GLU A 369 -3.56 8.16 19.01
N VAL A 370 -4.24 7.02 19.12
CA VAL A 370 -5.65 6.95 19.51
C VAL A 370 -5.85 7.48 20.92
N PHE A 371 -5.06 6.98 21.88
CA PHE A 371 -5.15 7.41 23.28
C PHE A 371 -4.76 8.87 23.44
N GLU A 372 -3.64 9.30 22.85
CA GLU A 372 -3.15 10.68 22.92
C GLU A 372 -4.14 11.68 22.30
N SER A 373 -4.79 11.31 21.19
CA SER A 373 -5.76 12.19 20.53
C SER A 373 -7.03 12.35 21.35
N VAL A 374 -7.50 11.29 22.01
CA VAL A 374 -8.67 11.34 22.90
C VAL A 374 -8.34 12.12 24.17
N GLU A 375 -7.19 11.86 24.79
CA GLU A 375 -6.75 12.54 26.02
C GLU A 375 -6.55 14.04 25.81
N SER A 376 -6.00 14.44 24.66
CA SER A 376 -5.84 15.86 24.31
C SER A 376 -7.15 16.57 23.94
N GLY A 377 -8.28 15.86 23.85
CA GLY A 377 -9.57 16.42 23.44
C GLY A 377 -9.65 16.79 21.96
N ARG A 378 -8.65 16.39 21.14
CA ARG A 378 -8.64 16.62 19.69
C ARG A 378 -9.76 15.85 19.00
N VAL A 379 -10.13 14.69 19.54
CA VAL A 379 -11.17 13.80 19.02
C VAL A 379 -12.09 13.35 20.17
N GLN A 380 -13.29 12.93 19.83
CA GLN A 380 -14.34 12.59 20.81
C GLN A 380 -14.29 11.11 21.21
N VAL A 381 -13.95 10.22 20.28
CA VAL A 381 -13.79 8.78 20.52
C VAL A 381 -12.82 8.18 19.52
N GLY A 382 -12.04 7.21 19.99
CA GLY A 382 -11.14 6.40 19.18
C GLY A 382 -11.59 4.96 19.09
N PHE A 383 -11.47 4.36 17.91
CA PHE A 383 -11.73 2.94 17.65
C PHE A 383 -10.44 2.21 17.28
N VAL A 384 -10.00 1.32 18.17
CA VAL A 384 -8.87 0.42 17.93
C VAL A 384 -9.40 -0.85 17.27
N VAL A 385 -8.73 -1.31 16.23
CA VAL A 385 -9.20 -2.41 15.38
C VAL A 385 -8.08 -3.43 15.20
N LYS A 386 -8.46 -4.66 14.89
CA LYS A 386 -7.52 -5.68 14.42
C LYS A 386 -7.01 -5.36 13.02
N PRO A 387 -5.78 -5.80 12.67
CA PRO A 387 -5.32 -5.76 11.29
C PRO A 387 -6.20 -6.65 10.41
N THR A 388 -6.40 -6.24 9.17
CA THR A 388 -6.92 -7.12 8.12
C THR A 388 -5.85 -8.15 7.74
N THR A 389 -6.22 -9.41 7.55
CA THR A 389 -5.29 -10.46 7.12
C THR A 389 -5.12 -10.52 5.61
N VAL A 390 -4.06 -11.15 5.11
CA VAL A 390 -3.83 -11.31 3.67
C VAL A 390 -4.94 -12.16 3.04
N GLU A 391 -5.39 -13.21 3.73
CA GLU A 391 -6.48 -14.09 3.30
C GLU A 391 -7.79 -13.32 3.12
N GLN A 392 -8.07 -12.38 4.03
CA GLN A 392 -9.24 -11.50 3.92
C GLN A 392 -9.17 -10.59 2.68
N VAL A 393 -7.98 -10.05 2.38
CA VAL A 393 -7.77 -9.21 1.18
C VAL A 393 -7.98 -10.02 -0.10
N LEU A 394 -7.41 -11.22 -0.16
CA LEU A 394 -7.57 -12.14 -1.30
C LEU A 394 -9.04 -12.52 -1.50
N ALA A 395 -9.72 -12.94 -0.42
CA ALA A 395 -11.11 -13.34 -0.47
C ALA A 395 -12.02 -12.23 -1.02
N VAL A 396 -11.81 -10.96 -0.65
CA VAL A 396 -12.56 -9.84 -1.23
C VAL A 396 -12.17 -9.58 -2.68
N SER A 397 -10.87 -9.62 -3.00
CA SER A 397 -10.39 -9.40 -4.36
C SER A 397 -11.02 -10.39 -5.36
N GLU A 398 -11.25 -11.63 -4.93
CA GLU A 398 -11.84 -12.70 -5.75
C GLU A 398 -13.32 -12.52 -6.04
N THR A 399 -14.06 -11.81 -5.19
CA THR A 399 -15.48 -11.49 -5.45
C THR A 399 -15.62 -10.36 -6.46
N GLY A 400 -14.56 -9.57 -6.69
CA GLY A 400 -14.59 -8.35 -7.49
C GLY A 400 -15.22 -7.15 -6.76
N GLU A 401 -15.54 -7.30 -5.47
CA GLU A 401 -15.95 -6.20 -4.62
C GLU A 401 -14.74 -5.46 -4.03
N VAL A 402 -14.99 -4.34 -3.35
CA VAL A 402 -13.96 -3.49 -2.75
C VAL A 402 -14.18 -3.35 -1.26
N MET A 403 -13.08 -3.31 -0.51
CA MET A 403 -13.08 -3.07 0.92
C MET A 403 -13.42 -1.60 1.24
N PRO A 404 -13.88 -1.29 2.46
CA PRO A 404 -13.99 0.08 2.93
C PRO A 404 -12.65 0.83 2.80
N GLN A 405 -12.71 2.16 2.62
CA GLN A 405 -11.49 2.96 2.56
C GLN A 405 -10.63 2.77 3.80
N LYS A 406 -9.30 2.80 3.62
CA LYS A 406 -8.33 2.65 4.71
C LYS A 406 -8.53 1.34 5.47
N SER A 407 -8.74 0.24 4.74
CA SER A 407 -8.80 -1.11 5.33
C SER A 407 -7.44 -1.79 5.46
N THR A 408 -6.50 -1.51 4.55
CA THR A 408 -5.21 -2.21 4.51
C THR A 408 -4.04 -1.23 4.53
N PHE A 409 -3.08 -1.44 5.42
CA PHE A 409 -1.79 -0.78 5.39
C PHE A 409 -0.65 -1.78 5.33
N PHE A 410 -0.28 -2.20 4.12
CA PHE A 410 0.92 -3.02 3.93
C PHE A 410 2.17 -2.24 4.33
N TYR A 411 2.95 -2.80 5.26
CA TYR A 411 4.15 -2.20 5.80
C TYR A 411 5.37 -3.12 5.61
N PRO A 412 6.56 -2.56 5.31
CA PRO A 412 6.81 -1.19 4.86
C PRO A 412 6.14 -0.91 3.51
N LYS A 413 5.99 0.37 3.15
CA LYS A 413 5.65 0.75 1.77
C LYS A 413 6.86 0.52 0.85
N ILE A 414 6.59 0.37 -0.45
CA ILE A 414 7.64 0.23 -1.47
C ILE A 414 8.22 1.61 -1.77
N MET A 415 9.55 1.72 -1.69
CA MET A 415 10.25 3.00 -1.85
C MET A 415 10.34 3.39 -3.32
N THR A 416 10.06 4.66 -3.59
CA THR A 416 10.30 5.32 -4.87
C THR A 416 11.75 5.79 -4.94
N GLY A 417 12.34 5.82 -6.14
CA GLY A 417 13.74 6.23 -6.33
C GLY A 417 14.76 5.10 -6.29
N LEU A 418 14.32 3.84 -6.18
CA LEU A 418 15.22 2.68 -6.32
C LEU A 418 15.56 2.42 -7.78
N LEU A 419 14.53 2.46 -8.63
CA LEU A 419 14.62 2.30 -10.07
C LEU A 419 13.36 2.90 -10.72
N PHE A 420 13.45 3.25 -12.01
CA PHE A 420 12.33 3.72 -12.82
C PHE A 420 12.16 2.87 -14.08
N ASN A 421 10.92 2.73 -14.57
CA ASN A 421 10.64 2.01 -15.82
C ASN A 421 10.29 3.01 -16.95
N PRO A 422 11.12 3.14 -17.99
CA PRO A 422 10.78 3.97 -19.15
C PRO A 422 9.58 3.38 -19.91
N LEU A 423 8.71 4.23 -20.44
CA LEU A 423 7.50 3.84 -21.19
C LEU A 423 7.65 4.04 -22.71
N GLU A 424 8.88 4.28 -23.18
CA GLU A 424 9.25 4.46 -24.59
C GLU A 424 10.50 3.65 -24.97
#